data_AF-A0A261GCJ5-F1
#
_entry.id   AF-A0A261GCJ5-F1
#
_cell.length_a   1.000
_cell.length_b   1.000
_cell.length_c   1.000
_cell.angle_alpha   90.00
_cell.angle_beta   90.00
_cell.angle_gamma   90.00
#
_symmetry.space_group_name_H-M   'P 1'
#
loop_
_entity.id
_entity.type
_entity.pdbx_description
1 polymer ?
#
loop_
_entity_poly.entity_id
_entity_poly.type
_entity_poly.pdbx_seq_one_letter_code
_entity_poly.pdbx_strand_id
1 'polypeptide(L)'
;MSDGVGEKAASSLSEYIDQSIRMVESSQQLKEFDPSGDASRRILKVLERAKSQGGVSVSDYESVWADYKQCMVDRGYEDIKLIKESNGIYKEAPHRAGTEEQNARYGQDMLECGTLTYATIADVYKMQIGNPNLYKNQYEGALDCLRRNDVAPKGYTMDDFRFDLYEAASKDELKLDIYKPEASQCLVANDITVFSEDSVTEELW
;
A
#
# COMPACT_ATOMS: atom_id res chain seq x y z
N MET A 1 21.04 -8.74 -12.55
CA MET A 1 20.91 -7.57 -11.66
C MET A 1 20.63 -8.13 -10.28
N SER A 2 21.35 -7.69 -9.24
CA SER A 2 21.05 -8.15 -7.88
C SER A 2 19.80 -7.38 -7.43
N ASP A 3 18.66 -8.06 -7.33
CA ASP A 3 17.34 -7.45 -7.07
C ASP A 3 17.19 -6.94 -5.61
N GLY A 4 18.28 -6.54 -4.95
CA GLY A 4 18.25 -6.05 -3.57
C GLY A 4 17.76 -7.05 -2.52
N VAL A 5 17.77 -8.35 -2.84
CA VAL A 5 17.35 -9.43 -1.92
C VAL A 5 18.28 -9.43 -0.69
N GLY A 6 17.70 -9.44 0.50
CA GLY A 6 18.39 -9.33 1.78
C GLY A 6 18.70 -7.90 2.23
N GLU A 7 18.40 -6.88 1.43
CA GLU A 7 18.49 -5.48 1.86
C GLU A 7 17.30 -5.10 2.73
N LYS A 8 17.57 -4.32 3.78
CA LYS A 8 16.54 -3.73 4.62
C LYS A 8 16.30 -2.27 4.28
N ALA A 9 15.05 -1.84 4.32
CA ALA A 9 14.66 -0.43 4.19
C ALA A 9 15.12 0.39 5.40
N ALA A 10 15.11 -0.21 6.59
CA ALA A 10 15.63 0.37 7.83
C ALA A 10 16.03 -0.73 8.82
N SER A 11 16.82 -0.40 9.84
CA SER A 11 17.20 -1.36 10.89
C SER A 11 16.09 -1.63 11.91
N SER A 12 15.11 -0.73 12.01
CA SER A 12 13.94 -0.86 12.89
C SER A 12 12.76 -0.04 12.38
N LEU A 13 11.54 -0.34 12.87
CA LEU A 13 10.34 0.45 12.53
C LEU A 13 10.48 1.90 13.00
N SER A 14 11.11 2.13 14.15
CA SER A 14 11.38 3.50 14.64
C SER A 14 12.29 4.26 13.68
N GLU A 15 13.33 3.62 13.14
CA GLU A 15 14.19 4.25 12.14
C GLU A 15 13.42 4.50 10.83
N TYR A 16 12.57 3.56 10.41
CA TYR A 16 11.73 3.75 9.23
C TYR A 16 10.81 4.97 9.39
N ILE A 17 10.16 5.13 10.56
CA ILE A 17 9.35 6.30 10.88
C ILE A 17 10.19 7.59 10.82
N ASP A 18 11.42 7.58 11.36
CA ASP A 18 12.33 8.73 11.28
C ASP A 18 12.70 9.07 9.84
N GLN A 19 12.87 8.07 8.97
CA GLN A 19 13.08 8.28 7.54
C GLN A 19 11.83 8.87 6.86
N SER A 20 10.63 8.37 7.20
CA SER A 20 9.36 8.91 6.70
C SER A 20 9.14 10.37 7.10
N ILE A 21 9.50 10.76 8.34
CA ILE A 21 9.46 12.15 8.79
C ILE A 21 10.37 13.02 7.91
N ARG A 22 11.63 12.61 7.72
CA ARG A 22 12.58 13.34 6.86
C ARG A 22 12.09 13.42 5.41
N MET A 23 11.44 12.38 4.91
CA MET A 23 10.87 12.35 3.56
C MET A 23 9.78 13.42 3.43
N VAL A 24 8.87 13.53 4.39
CA VAL A 24 7.81 14.55 4.40
C VAL A 24 8.41 15.97 4.46
N GLU A 25 9.38 16.21 5.33
CA GLU A 25 10.05 17.52 5.45
C GLU A 25 10.81 17.94 4.18
N SER A 26 11.36 16.97 3.45
CA SER A 26 12.22 17.22 2.29
C SER A 26 11.48 17.14 0.94
N SER A 27 10.30 16.51 0.88
CA SER A 27 9.55 16.26 -0.35
C SER A 27 9.18 17.55 -1.08
N GLN A 28 9.66 17.69 -2.32
CA GLN A 28 9.30 18.81 -3.20
C GLN A 28 7.89 18.65 -3.76
N GLN A 29 7.53 17.43 -4.18
CA GLN A 29 6.19 17.13 -4.67
C GLN A 29 5.11 17.44 -3.63
N LEU A 30 5.34 17.08 -2.35
CA LEU A 30 4.40 17.42 -1.30
C LEU A 30 4.29 18.94 -1.11
N LYS A 31 5.40 19.69 -1.19
CA LYS A 31 5.38 21.16 -1.10
C LYS A 31 4.64 21.80 -2.28
N GLU A 32 4.72 21.21 -3.46
CA GLU A 32 3.99 21.66 -4.65
C GLU A 32 2.48 21.45 -4.49
N PHE A 33 2.07 20.28 -3.97
CA PHE A 33 0.66 19.97 -3.71
C PHE A 33 0.08 20.65 -2.45
N ASP A 34 0.91 20.99 -1.46
CA ASP A 34 0.53 21.55 -0.16
C ASP A 34 1.18 22.93 0.08
N PRO A 35 0.85 23.97 -0.70
CA PRO A 35 1.49 25.29 -0.57
C PRO A 35 1.23 25.97 0.78
N SER A 36 0.16 25.62 1.52
CA SER A 36 -0.09 26.12 2.87
C SER A 36 0.66 25.34 3.96
N GLY A 37 1.20 24.17 3.62
CA GLY A 37 1.87 23.24 4.55
C GLY A 37 0.90 22.55 5.52
N ASP A 38 -0.41 22.61 5.30
CA ASP A 38 -1.41 22.04 6.21
C ASP A 38 -1.38 20.51 6.20
N ALA A 39 -1.29 19.90 5.02
CA ALA A 39 -1.19 18.44 4.89
C ALA A 39 0.11 17.93 5.52
N SER A 40 1.22 18.58 5.22
CA SER A 40 2.55 18.29 5.76
C SER A 40 2.53 18.30 7.28
N ARG A 41 1.93 19.33 7.91
CA ARG A 41 1.79 19.41 9.37
C ARG A 41 0.93 18.29 9.94
N ARG A 42 -0.16 17.91 9.26
CA ARG A 42 -1.02 16.78 9.69
C ARG A 42 -0.27 15.46 9.63
N ILE A 43 0.41 15.16 8.52
CA ILE A 43 1.17 13.92 8.33
C ILE A 43 2.29 13.82 9.39
N LEU A 44 3.08 14.88 9.58
CA LEU A 44 4.13 14.91 10.60
C LEU A 44 3.58 14.65 12.01
N LYS A 45 2.43 15.25 12.35
CA LYS A 45 1.78 15.02 13.65
C LYS A 45 1.34 13.56 13.85
N VAL A 46 0.98 12.85 12.78
CA VAL A 46 0.67 11.41 12.85
C VAL A 46 1.95 10.60 13.02
N LEU A 47 2.99 10.88 12.22
CA LEU A 47 4.28 10.17 12.32
C LEU A 47 4.96 10.33 13.67
N GLU A 48 4.95 11.54 14.25
CA GLU A 48 5.54 11.77 15.59
C GLU A 48 4.78 11.03 16.69
N ARG A 49 3.45 10.95 16.57
CA ARG A 49 2.65 10.12 17.47
C ARG A 49 2.97 8.64 17.27
N ALA A 50 3.08 8.18 16.03
CA ALA A 50 3.44 6.81 15.72
C ALA A 50 4.81 6.45 16.32
N LYS A 51 5.80 7.33 16.19
CA LYS A 51 7.12 7.18 16.82
C LYS A 51 7.01 7.02 18.34
N SER A 52 6.21 7.87 18.99
CA SER A 52 6.02 7.80 20.45
C SER A 52 5.29 6.53 20.91
N GLN A 53 4.45 5.95 20.05
CA GLN A 53 3.63 4.77 20.33
C GLN A 53 4.28 3.46 19.84
N GLY A 54 5.39 3.54 19.11
CA GLY A 54 6.08 2.41 18.51
C GLY A 54 5.46 1.90 17.20
N GLY A 55 4.55 2.64 16.59
CA GLY A 55 3.84 2.25 15.37
C GLY A 55 2.63 3.14 15.07
N VAL A 56 2.10 3.04 13.85
CA VAL A 56 0.88 3.74 13.45
C VAL A 56 -0.32 3.02 14.07
N SER A 57 -1.21 3.79 14.72
CA SER A 57 -2.45 3.26 15.29
C SER A 57 -3.49 2.98 14.20
N VAL A 58 -4.38 2.02 14.44
CA VAL A 58 -5.50 1.72 13.51
C VAL A 58 -6.35 2.97 13.28
N SER A 59 -6.63 3.76 14.33
CA SER A 59 -7.42 4.98 14.20
C SER A 59 -6.72 6.05 13.34
N ASP A 60 -5.40 6.20 13.46
CA ASP A 60 -4.66 7.13 12.61
C ASP A 60 -4.65 6.67 11.15
N TYR A 61 -4.46 5.37 10.93
CA TYR A 61 -4.50 4.75 9.60
C TYR A 61 -5.88 4.93 8.94
N GLU A 62 -6.96 4.60 9.65
CA GLU A 62 -8.32 4.76 9.12
C GLU A 62 -8.68 6.22 8.86
N SER A 63 -8.21 7.15 9.71
CA SER A 63 -8.47 8.58 9.53
C SER A 63 -7.83 9.13 8.24
N VAL A 64 -6.59 8.76 7.93
CA VAL A 64 -5.94 9.26 6.71
C VAL A 64 -6.55 8.69 5.43
N TRP A 65 -7.09 7.48 5.47
CA TRP A 65 -7.86 6.92 4.36
C TRP A 65 -9.24 7.57 4.21
N ALA A 66 -9.86 7.99 5.31
CA ALA A 66 -11.08 8.81 5.24
C ALA A 66 -10.80 10.19 4.61
N ASP A 67 -9.68 10.82 4.97
CA ASP A 67 -9.23 12.08 4.36
C ASP A 67 -8.98 11.91 2.85
N TYR A 68 -8.38 10.79 2.43
CA TYR A 68 -8.19 10.44 1.02
C TYR A 68 -9.51 10.37 0.25
N LYS A 69 -10.48 9.62 0.78
CA LYS A 69 -11.80 9.50 0.15
C LYS A 69 -12.49 10.86 0.01
N GLN A 70 -12.45 11.69 1.06
CA GLN A 70 -13.01 13.03 1.01
C GLN A 70 -12.32 13.90 -0.04
N CYS A 71 -11.00 13.82 -0.13
CA CYS A 71 -10.21 14.54 -1.13
C CYS A 71 -10.61 14.18 -2.57
N MET A 72 -10.92 12.91 -2.84
CA MET A 72 -11.41 12.45 -4.15
C MET A 72 -12.84 12.93 -4.41
N VAL A 73 -13.73 12.88 -3.41
CA VAL A 73 -15.09 13.45 -3.52
C VAL A 73 -15.06 14.94 -3.82
N ASP A 74 -14.16 15.69 -3.17
CA ASP A 74 -13.99 17.14 -3.40
C ASP A 74 -13.53 17.47 -4.83
N ARG A 75 -12.93 16.49 -5.54
CA ARG A 75 -12.53 16.58 -6.96
C ARG A 75 -13.64 16.18 -7.94
N GLY A 76 -14.78 15.73 -7.41
CA GLY A 76 -15.98 15.39 -8.18
C GLY A 76 -16.15 13.91 -8.48
N TYR A 77 -15.38 13.03 -7.83
CA TYR A 77 -15.58 11.58 -7.93
C TYR A 77 -16.70 11.11 -7.00
N GLU A 78 -17.27 9.94 -7.30
CA GLU A 78 -18.12 9.23 -6.34
C GLU A 78 -17.31 8.79 -5.10
N ASP A 79 -18.00 8.28 -4.08
CA ASP A 79 -17.36 7.75 -2.88
C ASP A 79 -16.48 6.54 -3.23
N ILE A 80 -15.16 6.75 -3.27
CA ILE A 80 -14.16 5.73 -3.62
C ILE A 80 -14.31 4.50 -2.71
N LYS A 81 -14.43 3.32 -3.32
CA LYS A 81 -14.55 2.06 -2.59
C LYS A 81 -13.18 1.53 -2.24
N LEU A 82 -12.99 1.30 -0.94
CA LEU A 82 -11.79 0.67 -0.41
C LEU A 82 -12.10 -0.80 -0.09
N ILE A 83 -11.21 -1.69 -0.52
CA ILE A 83 -11.18 -3.10 -0.12
C ILE A 83 -10.31 -3.19 1.14
N LYS A 84 -10.90 -3.67 2.24
CA LYS A 84 -10.17 -3.96 3.48
C LYS A 84 -9.71 -5.42 3.50
N GLU A 85 -8.41 -5.64 3.48
CA GLU A 85 -7.81 -6.95 3.67
C GLU A 85 -8.04 -7.45 5.11
N SER A 86 -7.91 -8.76 5.35
CA SER A 86 -8.16 -9.35 6.69
C SER A 86 -7.21 -8.84 7.77
N ASN A 87 -6.02 -8.34 7.40
CA ASN A 87 -5.08 -7.68 8.31
C ASN A 87 -5.35 -6.18 8.50
N GLY A 88 -6.45 -5.66 7.93
CA GLY A 88 -6.90 -4.28 8.08
C GLY A 88 -6.29 -3.28 7.11
N ILE A 89 -5.41 -3.71 6.21
CA ILE A 89 -4.83 -2.85 5.17
C ILE A 89 -5.85 -2.59 4.07
N TYR A 90 -5.92 -1.35 3.61
CA TYR A 90 -6.76 -0.93 2.50
C TYR A 90 -6.01 -0.93 1.17
N LYS A 91 -6.77 -1.22 0.11
CA LYS A 91 -6.46 -0.86 -1.28
C LYS A 91 -7.72 -0.28 -1.92
N GLU A 92 -7.57 0.54 -2.94
CA GLU A 92 -8.70 0.94 -3.78
C GLU A 92 -9.23 -0.24 -4.57
N ALA A 93 -10.55 -0.26 -4.78
CA ALA A 93 -11.18 -1.18 -5.71
C ALA A 93 -10.75 -0.86 -7.15
N PRO A 94 -10.69 -1.87 -8.04
CA PRO A 94 -10.50 -1.60 -9.45
C PRO A 94 -11.70 -0.80 -9.97
N HIS A 95 -11.47 0.10 -10.92
CA HIS A 95 -12.54 0.78 -11.65
C HIS A 95 -12.62 0.25 -13.08
N ARG A 96 -13.76 0.46 -13.77
CA ARG A 96 -13.85 0.18 -15.22
C ARG A 96 -12.80 0.97 -16.00
N ALA A 97 -12.61 0.76 -17.30
CA ALA A 97 -11.70 1.60 -18.08
C ALA A 97 -12.43 2.84 -18.63
N GLY A 98 -11.89 4.03 -18.39
CA GLY A 98 -12.40 5.29 -18.94
C GLY A 98 -11.73 5.64 -20.26
N THR A 99 -12.02 6.82 -20.79
CA THR A 99 -11.17 7.45 -21.81
C THR A 99 -9.77 7.73 -21.28
N GLU A 100 -8.79 7.91 -22.17
CA GLU A 100 -7.42 8.28 -21.79
C GLU A 100 -7.40 9.54 -20.90
N GLU A 101 -8.19 10.55 -21.23
CA GLU A 101 -8.31 11.78 -20.46
C GLU A 101 -8.90 11.54 -19.06
N GLN A 102 -9.97 10.73 -18.95
CA GLN A 102 -10.56 10.38 -17.67
C GLN A 102 -9.57 9.62 -16.77
N ASN A 103 -8.87 8.63 -17.32
CA ASN A 103 -7.89 7.84 -16.57
C ASN A 103 -6.67 8.69 -16.17
N ALA A 104 -6.20 9.59 -17.05
CA ALA A 104 -5.08 10.49 -16.75
C ALA A 104 -5.44 11.47 -15.63
N ARG A 105 -6.64 12.06 -15.68
CA ARG A 105 -7.15 12.93 -14.63
C ARG A 105 -7.29 12.18 -13.31
N TYR A 106 -7.93 11.00 -13.31
CA TYR A 106 -8.05 10.17 -12.11
C TYR A 106 -6.69 9.82 -11.51
N GLY A 107 -5.72 9.40 -12.33
CA GLY A 107 -4.38 9.07 -11.86
C GLY A 107 -3.67 10.26 -11.21
N GLN A 108 -3.81 11.46 -11.78
CA GLN A 108 -3.25 12.69 -11.19
C GLN A 108 -3.93 13.04 -9.87
N ASP A 109 -5.26 13.00 -9.85
CA ASP A 109 -6.07 13.32 -8.69
C ASP A 109 -5.82 12.33 -7.53
N MET A 110 -5.75 11.03 -7.83
CA MET A 110 -5.40 9.98 -6.88
C MET A 110 -3.98 10.18 -6.34
N LEU A 111 -3.00 10.48 -7.21
CA LEU A 111 -1.62 10.74 -6.78
C LEU A 111 -1.54 11.93 -5.82
N GLU A 112 -2.20 13.04 -6.16
CA GLU A 112 -2.19 14.24 -5.34
C GLU A 112 -2.92 14.01 -4.01
N CYS A 113 -4.15 13.46 -4.05
CA CYS A 113 -4.91 13.13 -2.85
C CYS A 113 -4.16 12.15 -1.95
N GLY A 114 -3.60 11.09 -2.51
CA GLY A 114 -2.82 10.10 -1.76
C GLY A 114 -1.60 10.72 -1.09
N THR A 115 -0.86 11.57 -1.82
CA THR A 115 0.32 12.29 -1.30
C THR A 115 -0.04 13.24 -0.15
N LEU A 116 -1.17 13.94 -0.26
CA LEU A 116 -1.65 14.89 0.75
C LEU A 116 -2.27 14.23 2.00
N THR A 117 -2.56 12.93 1.96
CA THR A 117 -3.35 12.27 2.99
C THR A 117 -2.67 11.01 3.53
N TYR A 118 -2.83 9.88 2.85
CA TYR A 118 -2.56 8.57 3.41
C TYR A 118 -1.17 8.02 3.10
N ALA A 119 -0.56 8.35 1.95
CA ALA A 119 0.52 7.56 1.34
C ALA A 119 1.64 7.23 2.34
N THR A 120 2.28 8.25 2.92
CA THR A 120 3.40 8.04 3.86
C THR A 120 2.99 7.31 5.14
N ILE A 121 1.79 7.55 5.66
CA ILE A 121 1.30 6.88 6.87
C ILE A 121 0.98 5.42 6.59
N ALA A 122 0.38 5.13 5.43
CA ALA A 122 0.06 3.79 5.00
C ALA A 122 1.31 2.96 4.74
N ASP A 123 2.38 3.53 4.20
CA ASP A 123 3.66 2.83 4.01
C ASP A 123 4.24 2.34 5.34
N VAL A 124 4.23 3.20 6.37
CA VAL A 124 4.64 2.81 7.73
C VAL A 124 3.74 1.70 8.29
N TYR A 125 2.42 1.83 8.13
CA TYR A 125 1.47 0.84 8.63
C TYR A 125 1.61 -0.52 7.90
N LYS A 126 1.81 -0.51 6.59
CA LYS A 126 2.10 -1.69 5.76
C LYS A 126 3.38 -2.39 6.22
N MET A 127 4.46 -1.64 6.45
CA MET A 127 5.71 -2.16 7.01
C MET A 127 5.48 -2.80 8.38
N GLN A 128 4.73 -2.15 9.26
CA GLN A 128 4.41 -2.67 10.60
C GLN A 128 3.66 -4.01 10.57
N ILE A 129 2.70 -4.17 9.65
CA ILE A 129 1.78 -5.32 9.64
C ILE A 129 2.28 -6.45 8.72
N GLY A 130 2.64 -6.14 7.48
CA GLY A 130 2.99 -7.14 6.47
C GLY A 130 4.49 -7.35 6.28
N ASN A 131 5.32 -6.36 6.58
CA ASN A 131 6.76 -6.43 6.39
C ASN A 131 7.56 -6.05 7.65
N PRO A 132 7.34 -6.74 8.80
CA PRO A 132 7.96 -6.37 10.07
C PRO A 132 9.48 -6.56 10.08
N ASN A 133 10.02 -7.32 9.12
CA ASN A 133 11.45 -7.51 8.91
C ASN A 133 12.10 -6.38 8.07
N LEU A 134 11.27 -5.48 7.53
CA LEU A 134 11.64 -4.28 6.77
C LEU A 134 12.42 -4.60 5.50
N TYR A 135 12.04 -5.64 4.77
CA TYR A 135 12.63 -5.96 3.48
C TYR A 135 12.41 -4.80 2.50
N LYS A 136 13.49 -4.38 1.83
CA LYS A 136 13.41 -3.38 0.77
C LYS A 136 12.81 -3.95 -0.50
N ASN A 137 13.05 -5.23 -0.76
CA ASN A 137 12.43 -5.94 -1.87
C ASN A 137 11.01 -6.37 -1.48
N GLN A 138 10.02 -5.81 -2.15
CA GLN A 138 8.61 -6.11 -1.91
C GLN A 138 8.23 -7.59 -2.08
N TYR A 139 8.86 -8.30 -3.01
CA TYR A 139 8.60 -9.73 -3.21
C TYR A 139 9.16 -10.57 -2.07
N GLU A 140 10.31 -10.17 -1.52
CA GLU A 140 10.88 -10.81 -0.33
C GLU A 140 9.99 -10.59 0.89
N GLY A 141 9.50 -9.36 1.10
CA GLY A 141 8.57 -9.06 2.17
C GLY A 141 7.22 -9.78 2.03
N ALA A 142 6.67 -9.85 0.83
CA ALA A 142 5.45 -10.61 0.56
C ALA A 142 5.65 -12.10 0.82
N LEU A 143 6.74 -12.69 0.31
CA LEU A 143 7.03 -14.11 0.50
C LEU A 143 7.29 -14.46 1.98
N ASP A 144 7.99 -13.60 2.72
CA ASP A 144 8.14 -13.74 4.18
C ASP A 144 6.79 -13.68 4.88
N CYS A 145 5.92 -12.72 4.53
CA CYS A 145 4.57 -12.63 5.07
C CYS A 145 3.75 -13.90 4.80
N LEU A 146 3.76 -14.41 3.56
CA LEU A 146 3.04 -15.62 3.18
C LEU A 146 3.52 -16.84 4.00
N ARG A 147 4.82 -16.94 4.28
CA ARG A 147 5.40 -18.01 5.09
C ARG A 147 5.07 -17.87 6.57
N ARG A 148 5.18 -16.67 7.14
CA ARG A 148 4.87 -16.40 8.56
C ARG A 148 3.41 -16.62 8.92
N ASN A 149 2.52 -16.50 7.94
CA ASN A 149 1.08 -16.73 8.11
C ASN A 149 0.64 -18.13 7.65
N ASP A 150 1.57 -19.06 7.40
CA ASP A 150 1.29 -20.43 6.95
C ASP A 150 0.43 -20.50 5.66
N VAL A 151 0.52 -19.47 4.81
CA VAL A 151 -0.22 -19.36 3.55
C VAL A 151 0.54 -20.03 2.41
N ALA A 152 1.85 -19.82 2.36
CA ALA A 152 2.73 -20.43 1.37
C ALA A 152 2.98 -21.92 1.72
N PRO A 153 2.83 -22.85 0.76
CA PRO A 153 3.11 -24.26 1.01
C PRO A 153 4.59 -24.49 1.33
N LYS A 154 4.88 -25.59 2.03
CA LYS A 154 6.26 -25.97 2.38
C LYS A 154 7.10 -26.13 1.10
N GLY A 155 8.21 -25.42 1.03
CA GLY A 155 9.11 -25.44 -0.13
C GLY A 155 8.79 -24.40 -1.20
N TYR A 156 7.74 -23.60 -1.05
CA TYR A 156 7.42 -22.49 -1.95
C TYR A 156 8.56 -21.47 -2.00
N THR A 157 9.10 -21.23 -3.18
CA THR A 157 10.29 -20.42 -3.44
C THR A 157 9.96 -19.03 -4.02
N MET A 158 10.99 -18.18 -4.16
CA MET A 158 10.85 -16.90 -4.85
C MET A 158 10.53 -17.09 -6.34
N ASP A 159 11.06 -18.13 -6.97
CA ASP A 159 10.78 -18.43 -8.38
C ASP A 159 9.33 -18.92 -8.55
N ASP A 160 8.81 -19.72 -7.61
CA ASP A 160 7.40 -20.09 -7.59
C ASP A 160 6.50 -18.87 -7.43
N PHE A 161 6.88 -17.95 -6.54
CA PHE A 161 6.12 -16.71 -6.33
C PHE A 161 6.11 -15.80 -7.55
N ARG A 162 7.25 -15.64 -8.23
CA ARG A 162 7.33 -14.89 -9.49
C ARG A 162 6.53 -15.55 -10.60
N PHE A 163 6.57 -16.88 -10.69
CA PHE A 163 5.75 -17.64 -11.62
C PHE A 163 4.25 -17.36 -11.40
N ASP A 164 3.78 -17.46 -10.15
CA ASP A 164 2.36 -17.21 -9.82
C ASP A 164 1.92 -15.77 -10.12
N LEU A 165 2.82 -14.79 -9.98
CA LEU A 165 2.53 -13.37 -10.25
C LEU A 165 2.51 -13.02 -11.74
N TYR A 166 3.38 -13.62 -12.55
CA TYR A 166 3.70 -13.09 -13.89
C TYR A 166 3.60 -14.10 -15.02
N GLU A 167 3.73 -15.40 -14.73
CA GLU A 167 3.88 -16.43 -15.76
C GLU A 167 2.68 -17.39 -15.82
N ALA A 168 1.98 -17.61 -14.71
CA ALA A 168 0.79 -18.46 -14.67
C ALA A 168 -0.28 -17.95 -15.64
N ALA A 169 -0.67 -18.77 -16.62
CA ALA A 169 -1.65 -18.40 -17.63
C ALA A 169 -3.10 -18.52 -17.14
N SER A 170 -3.32 -19.25 -16.03
CA SER A 170 -4.62 -19.43 -15.42
C SER A 170 -4.51 -19.75 -13.93
N LYS A 171 -5.63 -19.67 -13.20
CA LYS A 171 -5.70 -20.02 -11.77
C LYS A 171 -5.29 -21.48 -11.49
N ASP A 172 -5.52 -22.39 -12.43
CA ASP A 172 -5.18 -23.81 -12.27
C ASP A 172 -3.67 -24.09 -12.32
N GLU A 173 -2.89 -23.16 -12.88
CA GLU A 173 -1.42 -23.26 -12.94
C GLU A 173 -0.74 -22.72 -11.67
N LEU A 174 -1.47 -21.98 -10.83
CA LEU A 174 -0.93 -21.36 -9.64
C LEU A 174 -0.45 -22.41 -8.63
N LYS A 175 0.78 -22.24 -8.17
CA LYS A 175 1.36 -23.04 -7.07
C LYS A 175 0.83 -22.58 -5.72
N LEU A 176 0.45 -21.31 -5.61
CA LEU A 176 -0.31 -20.72 -4.53
C LEU A 176 -1.40 -19.84 -5.13
N ASP A 177 -2.66 -20.05 -4.71
CA ASP A 177 -3.73 -19.09 -5.02
C ASP A 177 -3.43 -17.75 -4.34
N ILE A 178 -2.87 -16.81 -5.11
CA ILE A 178 -2.51 -15.45 -4.66
C ILE A 178 -3.72 -14.52 -4.57
N TYR A 179 -4.88 -14.92 -5.07
CA TYR A 179 -6.11 -14.12 -5.08
C TYR A 179 -6.98 -14.34 -3.84
N LYS A 180 -6.74 -15.41 -3.06
CA LYS A 180 -7.45 -15.63 -1.81
C LYS A 180 -7.09 -14.58 -0.75
N PRO A 181 -8.00 -14.26 0.19
CA PRO A 181 -7.79 -13.17 1.16
C PRO A 181 -6.49 -13.29 1.97
N GLU A 182 -6.12 -14.49 2.39
CA GLU A 182 -4.92 -14.72 3.22
C GLU A 182 -3.62 -14.44 2.46
N ALA A 183 -3.62 -14.61 1.14
CA ALA A 183 -2.48 -14.25 0.29
C ALA A 183 -2.52 -12.76 -0.07
N SER A 184 -3.67 -12.26 -0.53
CA SER A 184 -3.88 -10.86 -0.93
C SER A 184 -3.42 -9.89 0.16
N GLN A 185 -3.75 -10.16 1.43
CA GLN A 185 -3.34 -9.31 2.55
C GLN A 185 -1.80 -9.16 2.68
N CYS A 186 -1.02 -10.18 2.31
CA CYS A 186 0.45 -10.14 2.35
C CYS A 186 1.03 -9.42 1.14
N LEU A 187 0.41 -9.59 -0.02
CA LEU A 187 0.82 -8.93 -1.26
C LEU A 187 0.55 -7.42 -1.15
N VAL A 188 -0.65 -7.02 -0.75
CA VAL A 188 -1.05 -5.61 -0.62
C VAL A 188 -0.25 -4.87 0.45
N ALA A 189 0.12 -5.56 1.54
CA ALA A 189 1.01 -5.01 2.56
C ALA A 189 2.45 -4.77 2.08
N ASN A 190 2.80 -5.30 0.91
CA ASN A 190 4.09 -5.12 0.27
C ASN A 190 3.89 -4.50 -1.13
N ASP A 191 2.87 -3.66 -1.31
CA ASP A 191 2.64 -2.89 -2.55
C ASP A 191 2.45 -3.74 -3.83
N ILE A 192 2.12 -5.02 -3.68
CA ILE A 192 1.73 -5.90 -4.77
C ILE A 192 0.20 -5.98 -4.76
N THR A 193 -0.43 -5.28 -5.70
CA THR A 193 -1.88 -5.29 -5.82
C THR A 193 -2.33 -6.44 -6.72
N VAL A 194 -3.19 -7.30 -6.18
CA VAL A 194 -3.92 -8.34 -6.93
C VAL A 194 -5.41 -8.16 -6.71
N PHE A 195 -6.20 -8.50 -7.72
CA PHE A 195 -7.66 -8.45 -7.67
C PHE A 195 -8.21 -9.82 -8.05
N SER A 196 -9.08 -10.38 -7.21
CA SER A 196 -9.86 -11.56 -7.56
C SER A 196 -10.97 -11.18 -8.56
N GLU A 197 -11.49 -12.15 -9.29
CA GLU A 197 -12.63 -11.95 -10.20
C GLU A 197 -13.89 -11.44 -9.49
N ASP A 198 -14.04 -11.74 -8.20
CA ASP A 198 -15.16 -11.30 -7.36
C ASP A 198 -14.93 -9.89 -6.75
N SER A 199 -13.80 -9.24 -7.06
CA SER A 199 -13.51 -7.91 -6.56
C SER A 199 -14.54 -6.91 -7.09
N VAL A 200 -15.09 -6.10 -6.19
CA VAL A 200 -16.00 -5.01 -6.56
C VAL A 200 -15.31 -4.12 -7.58
N THR A 201 -15.94 -3.88 -8.73
CA THR A 201 -15.45 -2.93 -9.73
C THR A 201 -16.26 -1.64 -9.65
N GLU A 202 -15.57 -0.50 -9.60
CA GLU A 202 -16.18 0.83 -9.53
C GLU A 202 -16.52 1.39 -10.91
N GLU A 203 -17.54 2.25 -10.93
CA GLU A 203 -17.89 3.13 -12.06
C GLU A 203 -17.57 4.55 -11.60
N LEU A 204 -16.45 5.11 -12.05
CA LEU A 204 -16.01 6.44 -11.62
C LEU A 204 -16.49 7.57 -12.54
N TRP A 205 -17.20 7.24 -13.62
CA TRP A 205 -17.70 8.15 -14.66
C TRP A 205 -19.05 7.73 -15.22
#